data_AF-A0AAD6P1G6-F1
#
_entry.id   AF-A0AAD6P1G6-F1
#
_cell.length_a   1.000
_cell.length_b   1.000
_cell.length_c   1.000
_cell.angle_alpha   90.00
_cell.angle_beta   90.00
_cell.angle_gamma   90.00
#
_symmetry.space_group_name_H-M   'P 1'
#
loop_
_entity.id
_entity.type
_entity.pdbx_description
1 polymer ?
#
loop_
_entity_poly.entity_id
_entity_poly.type
_entity_poly.pdbx_seq_one_letter_code
_entity_poly.pdbx_strand_id
1 'polypeptide(L)'
;MRKRDLAILMLSAFSIFFSLQHEGDFSFREAWFHLTDEYPIKYETDRLPPPIVSDLNGDGKKKILVATHDAKIQVLEPHLRRVDEGFSEARLFTELSLLPDKTRVVTGRRAVAMATGVIE
;
A
#
# COMPACT_ATOMS: atom_id res chain seq x y z
N MET A 1 39.05 14.38 37.70
CA MET A 1 38.90 14.10 36.25
C MET A 1 39.60 15.19 35.46
N ARG A 2 40.39 14.86 34.42
CA ARG A 2 41.11 15.90 33.66
C ARG A 2 40.10 16.69 32.82
N LYS A 3 40.39 17.96 32.53
CA LYS A 3 39.53 18.84 31.69
C LYS A 3 39.11 18.18 30.36
N ARG A 4 39.99 17.34 29.81
CA ARG A 4 39.74 16.54 28.61
C ARG A 4 38.59 15.54 28.78
N ASP A 5 38.56 14.83 29.91
CA ASP A 5 37.57 13.79 30.16
C ASP A 5 36.17 14.41 30.33
N LEU A 6 36.11 15.60 30.96
CA LEU A 6 34.88 16.40 31.04
C LEU A 6 34.43 16.89 29.65
N ALA A 7 35.36 17.37 28.82
CA ALA A 7 35.03 17.85 27.48
C ALA A 7 34.49 16.74 26.57
N ILE A 8 35.08 15.54 26.64
CA ILE A 8 34.58 14.36 25.91
C ILE A 8 33.17 14.00 26.39
N LEU A 9 32.95 13.97 27.72
CA LEU A 9 31.66 13.63 28.30
C LEU A 9 30.58 14.64 27.89
N MET A 10 30.90 15.94 27.91
CA MET A 10 29.99 16.99 27.43
C MET A 10 29.69 16.83 25.94
N LEU A 11 30.71 16.60 25.10
CA LEU A 11 30.52 16.43 23.66
C LEU A 11 29.62 15.24 23.34
N SER A 12 29.82 14.10 24.01
CA SER A 12 28.97 12.92 23.86
C SER A 12 27.53 13.20 24.30
N ALA A 13 27.33 13.85 25.45
CA ALA A 13 25.99 14.20 25.94
C ALA A 13 25.26 15.14 24.98
N PHE A 14 25.95 16.17 24.46
CA PHE A 14 25.38 17.09 23.47
C PHE A 14 25.06 16.40 22.15
N SER A 15 25.92 15.49 21.68
CA SER A 15 25.66 14.75 20.44
C SER A 15 24.42 13.86 20.57
N ILE A 16 24.24 13.18 21.70
CA ILE A 16 23.04 12.37 21.97
C ILE A 16 21.80 13.27 22.05
N PHE A 17 21.88 14.36 22.80
CA PHE A 17 20.76 15.30 22.93
C PHE A 17 20.35 15.91 21.59
N PHE A 18 21.32 16.34 20.79
CA PHE A 18 21.07 16.88 19.46
C PHE A 18 20.46 15.82 18.55
N SER A 19 20.98 14.58 18.58
CA SER A 19 20.40 13.48 17.82
C SER A 19 18.96 13.20 18.21
N LEU A 20 18.61 13.18 19.50
CA LEU A 20 17.25 12.95 19.97
C LEU A 20 16.28 14.10 19.59
N GLN A 21 16.76 15.34 19.57
CA GLN A 21 15.96 16.50 19.15
C GLN A 21 15.72 16.53 17.63
N HIS A 22 16.62 15.94 16.85
CA HIS A 22 16.58 15.94 15.38
C HIS A 22 16.24 14.57 14.79
N GLU A 23 16.04 13.55 15.64
CA GLU A 23 15.43 12.29 15.24
C GLU A 23 14.01 12.64 14.81
N GLY A 24 13.79 12.63 13.50
CA GLY A 24 12.49 12.87 12.93
C GLY A 24 11.53 11.82 13.44
N ASP A 25 10.38 12.26 13.94
CA ASP A 25 9.32 11.36 14.37
C ASP A 25 8.69 10.72 13.12
N PHE A 26 8.79 9.40 12.99
CA PHE A 26 8.10 8.67 11.93
C PHE A 26 6.68 8.39 12.40
N SER A 27 5.75 9.25 12.00
CA SER A 27 4.33 8.97 12.18
C SER A 27 3.77 8.29 10.94
N PHE A 28 3.17 7.11 11.11
CA PHE A 28 2.32 6.52 10.10
C PHE A 28 0.94 7.18 10.22
N ARG A 29 0.49 7.83 9.15
CA ARG A 29 -0.86 8.37 9.06
C ARG A 29 -1.61 7.63 7.99
N GLU A 30 -2.78 7.13 8.34
CA GLU A 30 -3.68 6.50 7.40
C GLU A 30 -4.13 7.52 6.36
N ALA A 31 -3.98 7.19 5.08
CA ALA A 31 -4.34 8.08 3.98
C ALA A 31 -5.66 7.64 3.33
N TRP A 32 -5.78 6.34 3.02
CA TRP A 32 -6.96 5.78 2.39
C TRP A 32 -7.10 4.29 2.64
N PHE A 33 -8.29 3.75 2.40
CA PHE A 33 -8.61 2.33 2.43
C PHE A 33 -9.42 1.90 1.22
N HIS A 34 -9.51 0.59 0.98
CA HIS A 34 -10.42 0.02 0.00
C HIS A 34 -11.03 -1.23 0.61
N LEU A 35 -12.37 -1.26 0.72
CA LEU A 35 -13.06 -2.44 1.19
C LEU A 35 -13.33 -3.36 0.00
N THR A 36 -12.98 -4.63 0.14
CA THR A 36 -13.44 -5.67 -0.77
C THR A 36 -14.64 -6.33 -0.12
N ASP A 37 -15.72 -6.57 -0.88
CA ASP A 37 -17.04 -7.03 -0.41
C ASP A 37 -17.08 -8.39 0.33
N GLU A 38 -15.92 -8.96 0.64
CA GLU A 38 -15.76 -10.28 1.23
C GLU A 38 -15.25 -10.20 2.67
N TYR A 39 -16.17 -9.83 3.56
CA TYR A 39 -16.01 -10.04 4.99
C TYR A 39 -17.26 -10.71 5.57
N PRO A 40 -17.20 -11.87 6.26
CA PRO A 40 -16.05 -12.71 6.56
C PRO A 40 -16.19 -14.11 5.92
N ILE A 41 -15.63 -14.33 4.73
CA ILE A 41 -15.39 -15.70 4.26
C ILE A 41 -13.89 -15.97 4.37
N LYS A 42 -13.53 -16.90 5.26
CA LYS A 42 -12.16 -17.37 5.41
C LYS A 42 -11.73 -18.10 4.14
N TYR A 43 -11.09 -17.40 3.22
CA TYR A 43 -10.36 -18.01 2.11
C TYR A 43 -9.06 -18.64 2.62
N GLU A 44 -9.15 -19.74 3.38
CA GLU A 44 -7.98 -20.42 3.96
C GLU A 44 -7.06 -21.07 2.91
N THR A 45 -7.42 -21.06 1.61
CA THR A 45 -6.67 -21.79 0.56
C THR A 45 -6.27 -21.02 -0.69
N ASP A 46 -6.88 -19.88 -1.02
CA ASP A 46 -6.58 -19.18 -2.28
C ASP A 46 -5.74 -17.93 -2.02
N ARG A 47 -4.41 -18.08 -2.14
CA ARG A 47 -3.48 -16.95 -2.12
C ARG A 47 -3.66 -16.14 -3.39
N LEU A 48 -4.27 -14.96 -3.26
CA LEU A 48 -4.29 -13.96 -4.32
C LEU A 48 -2.89 -13.37 -4.53
N PRO A 49 -2.55 -12.96 -5.75
CA PRO A 49 -1.32 -12.21 -6.00
C PRO A 49 -1.31 -10.90 -5.20
N PRO A 50 -0.14 -10.42 -4.75
CA PRO A 50 -0.05 -9.14 -4.05
C PRO A 50 -0.53 -8.00 -4.95
N PRO A 51 -1.07 -6.91 -4.35
CA PRO A 51 -1.46 -5.75 -5.12
C PRO A 51 -0.25 -5.12 -5.81
N ILE A 52 -0.47 -4.56 -7.00
CA ILE A 52 0.58 -3.93 -7.80
C ILE A 52 0.35 -2.43 -7.86
N VAL A 53 1.38 -1.65 -7.54
CA VAL A 53 1.34 -0.19 -7.61
C VAL A 53 2.14 0.27 -8.82
N SER A 54 1.47 0.85 -9.82
CA SER A 54 2.12 1.30 -11.05
C SER A 54 1.38 2.45 -11.70
N ASP A 55 2.09 3.20 -12.54
CA ASP A 55 1.46 4.16 -13.44
C ASP A 55 1.04 3.40 -14.70
N LEU A 56 -0.27 3.28 -14.91
CA LEU A 56 -0.83 2.44 -15.97
C LEU A 56 -1.06 3.18 -17.29
N ASN A 57 -1.14 4.51 -17.24
CA ASN A 57 -1.49 5.35 -18.39
C ASN A 57 -0.40 6.40 -18.71
N GLY A 58 0.69 6.44 -17.95
CA GLY A 58 1.81 7.36 -18.18
C GLY A 58 1.53 8.80 -17.74
N ASP A 59 0.52 9.02 -16.88
CA ASP A 59 0.15 10.37 -16.41
C ASP A 59 0.92 10.80 -15.15
N GLY A 60 1.82 9.95 -14.66
CA GLY A 60 2.61 10.15 -13.44
C GLY A 60 1.88 9.76 -12.15
N LYS A 61 0.59 9.40 -12.19
CA LYS A 61 -0.19 9.02 -11.01
C LYS A 61 -0.24 7.50 -10.87
N LYS A 62 0.19 7.02 -9.70
CA LYS A 62 0.13 5.59 -9.39
C LYS A 62 -1.31 5.14 -9.20
N LYS A 63 -1.64 4.02 -9.83
CA LYS A 63 -2.86 3.24 -9.62
C LYS A 63 -2.49 1.93 -8.93
N ILE A 64 -3.48 1.29 -8.32
CA ILE A 64 -3.29 0.04 -7.60
C ILE A 64 -4.13 -1.04 -8.28
N LEU A 65 -3.51 -2.14 -8.68
CA LEU A 65 -4.22 -3.32 -9.16
C LEU A 65 -4.42 -4.30 -8.01
N VAL A 66 -5.65 -4.76 -7.84
CA VAL A 66 -6.04 -5.72 -6.81
C VAL A 66 -6.78 -6.88 -7.48
N ALA A 67 -6.34 -8.10 -7.23
CA ALA A 67 -7.14 -9.29 -7.52
C ALA A 67 -8.09 -9.53 -6.34
N THR A 68 -9.29 -10.00 -6.63
CA THR A 68 -10.36 -10.27 -5.66
C THR A 68 -10.77 -11.74 -5.74
N HIS A 69 -11.36 -12.32 -4.68
CA HIS A 69 -11.71 -13.74 -4.71
C HIS A 69 -12.96 -14.03 -5.56
N ASP A 70 -13.79 -13.03 -5.86
CA ASP A 70 -14.90 -13.13 -6.83
C ASP A 70 -14.43 -13.12 -8.29
N ALA A 71 -13.13 -13.35 -8.52
CA ALA A 71 -12.47 -13.43 -9.80
C ALA A 71 -12.54 -12.13 -10.61
N LYS A 72 -12.44 -10.97 -9.94
CA LYS A 72 -12.25 -9.68 -10.59
C LYS A 72 -10.83 -9.14 -10.40
N ILE A 73 -10.41 -8.31 -11.34
CA ILE A 73 -9.28 -7.40 -11.21
C ILE A 73 -9.85 -6.00 -11.07
N GLN A 74 -9.51 -5.32 -9.98
CA GLN A 74 -9.90 -3.95 -9.71
C GLN A 74 -8.70 -3.01 -9.90
N VAL A 75 -8.94 -1.85 -10.48
CA VAL A 75 -7.97 -0.75 -10.56
C VAL A 75 -8.46 0.35 -9.64
N LEU A 76 -7.65 0.69 -8.64
CA LEU A 76 -7.95 1.71 -7.65
C LEU A 76 -7.12 2.97 -7.92
N GLU A 77 -7.76 4.12 -7.74
CA GLU A 77 -7.14 5.42 -7.75
C GLU A 77 -7.13 5.97 -6.31
N PRO A 78 -5.97 5.95 -5.63
CA PRO A 78 -5.85 6.58 -4.33
C PRO A 78 -5.97 8.10 -4.49
N HIS A 79 -6.81 8.72 -3.67
CA HIS A 79 -6.94 10.17 -3.67
C HIS A 79 -5.64 10.80 -3.17
N LEU A 80 -5.11 11.78 -3.90
CA LEU A 80 -4.01 12.66 -3.48
C LEU A 80 -4.47 13.75 -2.49
N ARG A 81 -5.59 13.55 -1.79
CA ARG A 81 -6.00 14.51 -0.74
C ARG A 81 -4.87 14.60 0.28
N ARG A 82 -4.62 15.82 0.79
CA ARG A 82 -3.62 15.99 1.85
C ARG A 82 -4.02 15.07 2.99
N VAL A 83 -3.03 14.40 3.58
CA VAL A 83 -3.20 13.49 4.73
C VAL A 83 -3.96 14.17 5.90
N ASP A 84 -4.01 15.51 5.90
CA ASP A 84 -4.76 16.34 6.85
C ASP A 84 -6.28 16.39 6.62
N GLU A 85 -6.76 16.02 5.43
CA GLU A 85 -8.19 16.00 5.08
C GLU A 85 -8.89 14.68 5.45
N GLY A 86 -8.14 13.69 5.96
CA GLY A 86 -8.67 12.49 6.61
C GLY A 86 -8.56 11.19 5.80
N PHE A 87 -8.73 10.08 6.52
CA PHE A 87 -8.78 8.71 6.00
C PHE A 87 -10.02 8.53 5.12
N SER A 88 -9.84 8.13 3.86
CA SER A 88 -10.94 8.04 2.88
C SER A 88 -10.88 6.79 2.02
N GLU A 89 -12.00 6.41 1.41
CA GLU A 89 -12.01 5.26 0.50
C GLU A 89 -11.32 5.61 -0.83
N ALA A 90 -10.48 4.70 -1.32
CA ALA A 90 -9.86 4.79 -2.63
C ALA A 90 -10.94 4.66 -3.71
N ARG A 91 -10.82 5.45 -4.77
CA ARG A 91 -11.81 5.41 -5.85
C ARG A 91 -11.58 4.15 -6.69
N LEU A 92 -12.62 3.35 -6.88
CA LEU A 92 -12.61 2.32 -7.93
C LEU A 92 -12.61 3.01 -9.30
N PHE A 93 -11.51 2.88 -10.03
CA PHE A 93 -11.37 3.45 -11.38
C PHE A 93 -12.06 2.55 -12.40
N THR A 94 -11.79 1.24 -12.33
CA THR A 94 -12.45 0.24 -13.16
C THR A 94 -12.34 -1.15 -12.53
N GLU A 95 -13.18 -2.07 -12.96
CA GLU A 95 -13.09 -3.49 -12.63
C GLU A 95 -13.31 -4.35 -13.86
N LEU A 96 -12.65 -5.51 -13.89
CA LEU A 96 -12.78 -6.50 -14.94
C LEU A 96 -13.02 -7.88 -14.33
N SER A 97 -14.09 -8.55 -14.77
CA SER A 97 -14.35 -9.94 -14.41
C SER A 97 -13.50 -10.89 -15.25
N LEU A 98 -12.86 -11.86 -14.59
CA LEU A 98 -12.18 -12.99 -15.22
C LEU A 98 -13.14 -14.17 -15.46
N LEU A 99 -14.43 -14.01 -15.14
CA LEU A 99 -15.47 -14.99 -15.43
C LEU A 99 -16.03 -14.72 -16.84
N PRO A 100 -16.21 -15.76 -17.67
CA PRO A 100 -17.05 -15.66 -18.87
C PRO A 100 -18.44 -15.10 -18.53
N ASP A 101 -19.02 -14.32 -19.46
CA ASP A 101 -20.32 -13.62 -19.30
C ASP A 101 -21.50 -14.49 -18.84
N LYS A 102 -21.38 -15.83 -18.90
CA LYS A 102 -22.43 -16.80 -18.57
C LYS A 102 -22.12 -17.74 -17.41
N THR A 103 -20.99 -17.57 -16.72
CA THR A 103 -20.65 -18.40 -15.54
C THR A 103 -20.75 -17.57 -14.27
N ARG A 104 -21.78 -17.85 -13.46
CA ARG A 104 -22.01 -17.17 -12.18
C ARG A 104 -21.17 -17.70 -11.02
N VAL A 105 -20.63 -18.90 -11.14
CA VAL A 105 -19.81 -19.54 -10.10
C VAL A 105 -18.79 -20.42 -10.80
N VAL A 106 -17.51 -20.25 -10.47
CA VAL A 106 -16.48 -21.21 -10.85
C VAL A 106 -16.06 -21.98 -9.62
N THR A 107 -16.43 -23.24 -9.59
CA THR A 107 -15.93 -24.21 -8.61
C THR A 107 -14.51 -24.58 -9.00
N GLY A 108 -13.50 -23.90 -8.43
CA GLY A 108 -12.09 -24.28 -8.60
C GLY A 108 -11.09 -23.17 -8.31
N ARG A 109 -9.87 -23.57 -7.92
CA ARG A 109 -8.73 -22.65 -7.75
C ARG A 109 -8.42 -21.95 -9.06
N ARG A 110 -8.31 -20.62 -9.05
CA ARG A 110 -7.89 -19.83 -10.22
C ARG A 110 -6.58 -19.14 -9.94
N ALA A 111 -5.53 -19.61 -10.60
CA ALA A 111 -4.24 -18.94 -10.57
C ALA A 111 -4.34 -17.63 -11.34
N VAL A 112 -4.28 -16.52 -10.62
CA VAL A 112 -4.08 -15.20 -11.21
C VAL A 112 -2.63 -14.81 -10.95
N ALA A 113 -1.85 -14.66 -12.01
CA ALA A 113 -0.54 -14.03 -11.95
C ALA A 113 -0.69 -12.62 -12.54
N MET A 114 -0.22 -11.62 -11.80
CA MET A 114 -0.26 -10.22 -12.25
C MET A 114 1.17 -9.70 -12.37
N ALA A 115 1.41 -8.95 -13.43
CA ALA A 115 2.63 -8.18 -13.65
C ALA A 115 2.27 -6.88 -14.37
N THR A 116 3.08 -5.85 -14.16
CA THR A 116 2.97 -4.56 -14.85
C THR A 116 4.31 -4.27 -15.53
N GLY A 117 4.27 -3.53 -16.63
CA GLY A 117 5.45 -3.15 -17.39
C GLY A 117 5.08 -2.10 -18.43
N VAL A 118 6.10 -1.58 -19.10
CA VAL A 118 5.95 -0.67 -20.24
C VAL A 118 6.16 -1.48 -21.51
N ILE A 119 5.33 -1.25 -22.53
CA ILE A 119 5.52 -1.79 -23.87
C ILE A 119 6.18 -0.67 -24.69
N GLU A 120 7.42 -0.91 -25.13
CA GLU A 120 8.16 -0.05 -26.06
C GLU A 120 7.99 -0.52 -27.51
#